data_AF-A0A5E4MII7-F1
#
_entry.id   AF-A0A5E4MII7-F1
#
_cell.length_a   1.000
_cell.length_b   1.000
_cell.length_c   1.000
_cell.angle_alpha   90.00
_cell.angle_beta   90.00
_cell.angle_gamma   90.00
#
_symmetry.space_group_name_H-M   'P 1'
#
loop_
_entity.id
_entity.type
_entity.pdbx_description
1 polymer ?
#
loop_
_entity_poly.entity_id
_entity_poly.type
_entity_poly.pdbx_seq_one_letter_code
_entity_poly.pdbx_strand_id
1 'polypeptide(L)'
;MDASEISDKRLAHIYEEVVKTFKFKPEIWTSMMKSPEFLELIMNFLNDAGKDKLLFSMGTGILIPLSDIPKELNTKLSCFLKLESVKITDSNYKFMLVKLEASINPFQDIKTVTENTLAHLSANRDIFKNYSHDIEVAFQDRLNDFLTNLKNVLSAQNKNRITLVMPFGFENIDIALKNIETSDGKMIDEVLKLRLEEQVYVWFKQISTLVQIMPDSILELDPNATHANCKC
;
A
#
# COMPACT_ATOMS: atom_id res chain seq x y z
N MET A 1 -29.87 -7.69 34.17
CA MET A 1 -28.84 -8.13 33.22
C MET A 1 -27.68 -8.64 34.02
N ASP A 2 -27.44 -9.95 33.96
CA ASP A 2 -26.49 -10.65 34.80
C ASP A 2 -25.05 -10.36 34.39
N ALA A 3 -24.15 -10.30 35.36
CA ALA A 3 -22.73 -9.96 35.23
C ALA A 3 -21.88 -10.97 34.43
N SER A 4 -22.49 -11.86 33.64
CA SER A 4 -21.80 -12.84 32.78
C SER A 4 -21.51 -12.33 31.36
N GLU A 5 -22.16 -11.24 30.91
CA GLU A 5 -22.00 -10.70 29.55
C GLU A 5 -20.69 -9.91 29.30
N ILE A 6 -19.84 -9.74 30.33
CA ILE A 6 -18.53 -9.05 30.22
C ILE A 6 -17.34 -10.03 30.15
N SER A 7 -17.54 -11.36 30.13
CA SER A 7 -16.43 -12.32 30.26
C SER A 7 -15.92 -12.97 28.96
N ASP A 8 -16.23 -12.43 27.77
CA ASP A 8 -15.62 -12.94 26.54
C ASP A 8 -14.25 -12.32 26.31
N LYS A 9 -13.19 -13.11 26.55
CA LYS A 9 -11.78 -12.69 26.39
C LYS A 9 -11.45 -12.26 24.97
N ARG A 10 -12.15 -12.81 23.97
CA ARG A 10 -11.97 -12.49 22.54
C ARG A 10 -12.51 -11.09 22.26
N LEU A 11 -13.70 -10.77 22.79
CA LEU A 11 -14.28 -9.43 22.68
C LEU A 11 -13.46 -8.38 23.42
N ALA A 12 -12.94 -8.72 24.61
CA ALA A 12 -12.04 -7.83 25.35
C ALA A 12 -10.77 -7.51 24.55
N HIS A 13 -10.19 -8.51 23.88
CA HIS A 13 -9.03 -8.30 23.02
C HIS A 13 -9.32 -7.42 21.80
N ILE A 14 -10.45 -7.67 21.12
CA ILE A 14 -10.88 -6.81 20.00
C ILE A 14 -11.08 -5.38 20.50
N TYR A 15 -11.77 -5.19 21.63
CA TYR A 15 -11.96 -3.88 22.24
C TYR A 15 -10.63 -3.16 22.48
N GLU A 16 -9.67 -3.81 23.14
CA GLU A 16 -8.34 -3.22 23.42
C GLU A 16 -7.63 -2.75 22.14
N GLU A 17 -7.66 -3.56 21.08
CA GLU A 17 -7.01 -3.23 19.81
C GLU A 17 -7.74 -2.13 19.02
N VAL A 18 -9.08 -2.12 19.05
CA VAL A 18 -9.88 -1.07 18.40
C VAL A 18 -9.73 0.26 19.15
N VAL A 19 -9.68 0.25 20.49
CA VAL A 19 -9.44 1.45 21.31
C VAL A 19 -8.09 2.06 21.00
N LYS A 20 -7.03 1.25 20.81
CA LYS A 20 -5.72 1.77 20.39
C LYS A 20 -5.79 2.53 19.05
N THR A 21 -6.67 2.08 18.15
CA THR A 21 -6.82 2.63 16.81
C THR A 21 -7.60 3.94 16.78
N PHE A 22 -8.74 3.99 17.48
CA PHE A 22 -9.70 5.10 17.41
C PHE A 22 -9.75 6.00 18.65
N LYS A 23 -9.15 5.57 19.78
CA LYS A 23 -9.06 6.32 21.03
C LYS A 23 -10.42 6.80 21.55
N PHE A 24 -11.47 6.00 21.36
CA PHE A 24 -12.82 6.31 21.85
C PHE A 24 -12.97 6.00 23.34
N LYS A 25 -14.02 6.54 23.96
CA LYS A 25 -14.39 6.25 25.35
C LYS A 25 -15.20 4.94 25.47
N PRO A 26 -15.14 4.22 26.60
CA PRO A 26 -15.83 2.93 26.78
C PRO A 26 -17.33 2.95 26.44
N GLU A 27 -18.01 4.07 26.63
CA GLU A 27 -19.45 4.21 26.35
C GLU A 27 -19.77 3.99 24.86
N ILE A 28 -18.85 4.33 23.95
CA ILE A 28 -19.02 4.15 22.50
C ILE A 28 -19.04 2.66 22.15
N TRP A 29 -18.11 1.88 22.70
CA TRP A 29 -18.10 0.42 22.55
C TRP A 29 -19.37 -0.22 23.13
N THR A 30 -19.72 0.14 24.36
CA THR A 30 -20.91 -0.37 25.03
C THR A 30 -22.18 -0.02 24.25
N SER A 31 -22.26 1.16 23.64
CA SER A 31 -23.37 1.56 22.79
C SER A 31 -23.46 0.70 21.52
N MET A 32 -22.34 0.46 20.83
CA MET A 32 -22.29 -0.41 19.65
C MET A 32 -22.72 -1.85 20.00
N MET A 33 -22.23 -2.39 21.12
CA MET A 33 -22.53 -3.76 21.56
C MET A 33 -23.98 -3.97 21.99
N LYS A 34 -24.75 -2.91 22.28
CA LYS A 34 -26.20 -2.99 22.51
C LYS A 34 -27.00 -3.27 21.25
N SER A 35 -26.43 -3.03 20.06
CA SER A 35 -27.07 -3.39 18.79
C SER A 35 -26.94 -4.90 18.58
N PRO A 36 -28.06 -5.66 18.51
CA PRO A 36 -28.00 -7.10 18.30
C PRO A 36 -27.39 -7.46 16.94
N GLU A 37 -27.61 -6.64 15.91
CA GLU A 37 -27.02 -6.81 14.57
C GLU A 37 -25.49 -6.71 14.61
N PHE A 38 -24.96 -5.71 15.33
CA PHE A 38 -23.52 -5.53 15.46
C PHE A 38 -22.87 -6.62 16.30
N LEU A 39 -23.52 -7.01 17.40
CA LEU A 39 -23.07 -8.14 18.21
C LEU A 39 -23.06 -9.43 17.37
N GLU A 40 -24.12 -9.70 16.62
CA GLU A 40 -24.21 -10.86 15.75
C GLU A 40 -23.12 -10.86 14.69
N LEU A 41 -22.84 -9.73 14.04
CA LEU A 41 -21.76 -9.61 13.05
C LEU A 41 -20.40 -9.98 13.65
N ILE A 42 -20.06 -9.41 14.82
CA ILE A 42 -18.79 -9.69 15.51
C ILE A 42 -18.73 -11.16 15.93
N MET A 43 -19.80 -11.69 16.49
CA MET A 43 -19.86 -13.09 16.93
C MET A 43 -19.83 -14.07 15.77
N ASN A 44 -20.42 -13.74 14.63
CA ASN A 44 -20.33 -14.52 13.40
C ASN A 44 -18.89 -14.54 12.88
N PHE A 45 -18.20 -13.40 12.86
CA PHE A 45 -16.76 -13.39 12.57
C PHE A 45 -15.98 -14.31 13.51
N LEU A 46 -16.21 -14.25 14.82
CA LEU A 46 -15.47 -15.09 15.77
C LEU A 46 -15.81 -16.58 15.62
N ASN A 47 -17.09 -16.92 15.43
CA ASN A 47 -17.56 -18.29 15.54
C ASN A 47 -17.56 -19.06 14.22
N ASP A 48 -17.65 -18.38 13.08
CA ASP A 48 -17.68 -18.98 11.74
C ASP A 48 -16.27 -19.00 11.11
N ALA A 49 -15.78 -20.19 10.79
CA ALA A 49 -14.49 -20.37 10.12
C ALA A 49 -14.44 -19.75 8.71
N GLY A 50 -15.59 -19.58 8.05
CA GLY A 50 -15.71 -18.98 6.72
C GLY A 50 -15.68 -17.45 6.71
N LYS A 51 -15.78 -16.79 7.86
CA LYS A 51 -15.62 -15.33 7.99
C LYS A 51 -14.17 -15.02 8.34
N ASP A 52 -13.42 -14.50 7.37
CA ASP A 52 -11.98 -14.26 7.44
C ASP A 52 -11.61 -12.86 7.93
N LYS A 53 -12.52 -11.90 7.80
CA LYS A 53 -12.28 -10.50 8.15
C LYS A 53 -13.42 -9.86 8.96
N LEU A 54 -13.04 -8.94 9.84
CA LEU A 54 -13.92 -8.03 10.58
C LEU A 54 -13.31 -6.64 10.58
N LEU A 55 -14.10 -5.65 10.20
CA LEU A 55 -13.66 -4.27 10.09
C LEU A 55 -14.41 -3.43 11.11
N PHE A 56 -13.79 -2.35 11.55
CA PHE A 56 -14.42 -1.30 12.33
C PHE A 56 -14.12 0.04 11.66
N SER A 57 -15.15 0.86 11.48
CA SER A 57 -15.05 2.25 11.08
C SER A 57 -15.59 3.15 12.19
N MET A 58 -15.12 4.38 12.25
CA MET A 58 -15.64 5.36 13.19
C MET A 58 -15.89 6.70 12.50
N GLY A 59 -17.15 7.13 12.47
CA GLY A 59 -17.59 8.42 11.94
C GLY A 59 -18.35 9.19 13.01
N THR A 60 -18.04 10.49 13.19
CA THR A 60 -18.76 11.40 14.10
C THR A 60 -19.05 10.82 15.51
N GLY A 61 -18.10 10.07 16.09
CA GLY A 61 -18.27 9.48 17.43
C GLY A 61 -19.01 8.14 17.47
N ILE A 62 -19.47 7.61 16.33
CA ILE A 62 -20.18 6.34 16.21
C ILE A 62 -19.22 5.29 15.67
N LEU A 63 -19.07 4.18 16.39
CA LEU A 63 -18.30 3.01 16.00
C LEU A 63 -19.22 2.00 15.30
N ILE A 64 -18.81 1.53 14.12
CA ILE A 64 -19.60 0.62 13.29
C ILE A 64 -18.72 -0.58 12.89
N PRO A 65 -19.13 -1.82 13.18
CA PRO A 65 -18.48 -3.01 12.65
C PRO A 65 -19.00 -3.33 11.24
N LEU A 66 -18.13 -3.85 10.38
CA LEU A 66 -18.41 -4.14 8.98
C LEU A 66 -17.80 -5.50 8.58
N SER A 67 -18.44 -6.23 7.68
CA SER A 67 -17.89 -7.48 7.11
C SER A 67 -16.98 -7.25 5.92
N ASP A 68 -17.15 -6.12 5.22
CA ASP A 68 -16.50 -5.81 3.96
C ASP A 68 -16.06 -4.35 3.90
N ILE A 69 -15.03 -4.10 3.09
CA ILE A 69 -14.49 -2.76 2.89
C ILE A 69 -15.57 -1.94 2.16
N PRO A 70 -15.99 -0.78 2.70
CA PRO A 70 -16.94 0.09 2.02
C PRO A 70 -16.42 0.48 0.63
N LYS A 71 -17.34 0.67 -0.32
CA LYS A 71 -16.99 1.14 -1.68
C LYS A 71 -16.26 2.48 -1.66
N GLU A 72 -16.64 3.34 -0.71
CA GLU A 72 -16.03 4.64 -0.49
C GLU A 72 -15.41 4.67 0.90
N LEU A 73 -14.09 4.81 0.95
CA LEU A 73 -13.35 4.84 2.20
C LEU A 73 -13.24 6.28 2.70
N ASN A 74 -14.21 6.71 3.49
CA ASN A 74 -14.27 8.06 4.05
C ASN A 74 -13.71 8.17 5.48
N THR A 75 -13.41 7.03 6.11
CA THR A 75 -12.95 6.94 7.49
C THR A 75 -11.83 5.92 7.62
N LYS A 76 -10.98 6.11 8.63
CA LYS A 76 -9.97 5.12 9.01
C LYS A 76 -10.64 3.80 9.40
N LEU A 77 -10.02 2.68 9.06
CA LEU A 77 -10.47 1.34 9.45
C LEU A 77 -9.50 0.67 10.43
N SER A 78 -10.08 -0.09 11.37
CA SER A 78 -9.40 -1.13 12.13
C SER A 78 -9.86 -2.48 11.57
N CYS A 79 -8.95 -3.28 11.03
CA CYS A 79 -9.25 -4.56 10.41
C CYS A 79 -8.68 -5.70 11.26
N PHE A 80 -9.47 -6.74 11.47
CA PHE A 80 -9.03 -8.01 12.01
C PHE A 80 -9.14 -9.05 10.93
N LEU A 81 -8.03 -9.74 10.68
CA LEU A 81 -7.96 -10.89 9.78
C LEU A 81 -7.68 -12.14 10.60
N LYS A 82 -8.24 -13.26 10.18
CA LYS A 82 -7.81 -14.57 10.65
C LYS A 82 -6.62 -15.04 9.82
N LEU A 83 -5.58 -15.53 10.48
CA LEU A 83 -4.45 -16.15 9.79
C LEU A 83 -4.86 -17.41 9.03
N GLU A 84 -5.84 -18.14 9.57
CA GLU A 84 -6.36 -19.38 9.01
C GLU A 84 -7.89 -19.38 9.08
N SER A 85 -8.55 -20.13 8.20
CA SER A 85 -10.01 -20.29 8.18
C SER A 85 -10.46 -21.19 9.34
N VAL A 86 -10.40 -20.65 10.56
CA VAL A 86 -10.73 -21.34 11.81
C VAL A 86 -11.68 -20.52 12.67
N LYS A 87 -12.36 -21.21 13.59
CA LYS A 87 -13.11 -20.56 14.66
C LYS A 87 -12.15 -19.91 15.65
N ILE A 88 -12.47 -18.69 16.08
CA ILE A 88 -11.75 -17.98 17.11
C ILE A 88 -12.32 -18.37 18.48
N THR A 89 -11.45 -18.91 19.32
CA THR A 89 -11.74 -19.48 20.63
C THR A 89 -10.93 -18.76 21.70
N ASP A 90 -11.30 -18.96 22.96
CA ASP A 90 -10.59 -18.38 24.11
C ASP A 90 -9.12 -18.82 24.20
N SER A 91 -8.76 -19.94 23.57
CA SER A 91 -7.39 -20.44 23.52
C SER A 91 -6.57 -19.91 22.36
N ASN A 92 -7.18 -19.40 21.26
CA ASN A 92 -6.45 -19.06 20.03
C ASN A 92 -6.49 -17.59 19.59
N TYR A 93 -7.36 -16.77 20.19
CA TYR A 93 -7.63 -15.42 19.70
C TYR A 93 -6.39 -14.52 19.59
N LYS A 94 -5.39 -14.68 20.47
CA LYS A 94 -4.19 -13.83 20.48
C LYS A 94 -3.23 -14.07 19.32
N PHE A 95 -3.23 -15.28 18.76
CA PHE A 95 -2.29 -15.65 17.70
C PHE A 95 -2.97 -15.90 16.37
N MET A 96 -4.28 -16.17 16.35
CA MET A 96 -5.03 -16.34 15.10
C MET A 96 -5.57 -15.01 14.54
N LEU A 97 -5.69 -13.97 15.37
CA LEU A 97 -6.13 -12.65 14.92
C LEU A 97 -4.94 -11.75 14.61
N VAL A 98 -4.89 -11.25 13.38
CA VAL A 98 -3.98 -10.18 12.98
C VAL A 98 -4.77 -8.89 12.86
N LYS A 99 -4.30 -7.86 13.53
CA LYS A 99 -4.87 -6.53 13.46
C LYS A 99 -4.09 -5.67 12.46
N LEU A 100 -4.81 -5.04 11.55
CA LEU A 100 -4.32 -4.11 10.55
C LEU A 100 -5.05 -2.77 10.70
N GLU A 101 -4.40 -1.67 10.33
CA GLU A 101 -5.03 -0.36 10.22
C GLU A 101 -4.94 0.11 8.78
N ALA A 102 -6.02 0.68 8.26
CA ALA A 102 -6.04 1.34 6.97
C ALA A 102 -6.51 2.79 7.16
N SER A 103 -5.74 3.74 6.64
CA SER A 103 -6.13 5.14 6.56
C SER A 103 -7.19 5.34 5.47
N ILE A 104 -7.68 6.57 5.34
CA ILE A 104 -8.60 6.95 4.26
C ILE A 104 -7.96 6.85 2.86
N ASN A 105 -6.62 6.74 2.79
CA ASN A 105 -5.90 6.60 1.52
C ASN A 105 -5.02 5.35 1.54
N PRO A 106 -5.59 4.17 1.20
CA PRO A 106 -4.87 2.90 1.28
C PRO A 106 -3.70 2.84 0.30
N PHE A 107 -3.74 3.56 -0.82
CA PHE A 107 -2.61 3.65 -1.74
C PHE A 107 -1.40 4.36 -1.10
N GLN A 108 -1.63 5.41 -0.30
CA GLN A 108 -0.56 6.05 0.47
C GLN A 108 -0.01 5.12 1.55
N ASP A 109 -0.87 4.38 2.25
CA ASP A 109 -0.43 3.42 3.26
C ASP A 109 0.48 2.35 2.64
N ILE A 110 0.06 1.75 1.51
CA ILE A 110 0.85 0.74 0.80
C ILE A 110 2.17 1.34 0.29
N LYS A 111 2.15 2.58 -0.25
CA LYS A 111 3.36 3.29 -0.66
C LYS A 111 4.33 3.41 0.51
N THR A 112 3.88 3.90 1.67
CA THR A 112 4.72 4.09 2.86
C THR A 112 5.28 2.76 3.37
N VAL A 113 4.47 1.70 3.41
CA VAL A 113 4.95 0.36 3.79
C VAL A 113 6.04 -0.11 2.83
N THR A 114 5.83 0.04 1.52
CA THR A 114 6.80 -0.36 0.49
C THR A 114 8.12 0.42 0.61
N GLU A 115 8.05 1.74 0.84
CA GLU A 115 9.23 2.59 1.05
C GLU A 115 10.02 2.16 2.29
N ASN A 116 9.32 1.89 3.40
CA ASN A 116 9.95 1.41 4.63
C ASN A 116 10.58 0.02 4.43
N THR A 117 9.89 -0.89 3.75
CA THR A 117 10.45 -2.22 3.43
C THR A 117 11.72 -2.08 2.61
N LEU A 118 11.74 -1.25 1.57
CA LEU A 118 12.93 -1.03 0.76
C LEU A 118 14.10 -0.46 1.59
N ALA A 119 13.82 0.55 2.44
CA ALA A 119 14.82 1.10 3.34
C ALA A 119 15.40 0.06 4.32
N HIS A 120 14.54 -0.83 4.84
CA HIS A 120 14.96 -1.91 5.74
C HIS A 120 15.83 -2.96 5.01
N LEU A 121 15.52 -3.30 3.76
CA LEU A 121 16.31 -4.24 2.97
C LEU A 121 17.70 -3.67 2.66
N SER A 122 17.77 -2.37 2.36
CA SER A 122 19.06 -1.68 2.13
C SER A 122 19.90 -1.60 3.40
N ALA A 123 19.27 -1.45 4.58
CA ALA A 123 19.96 -1.35 5.86
C ALA A 123 20.36 -2.70 6.45
N ASN A 124 19.58 -3.76 6.20
CA ASN A 124 19.77 -5.08 6.79
C ASN A 124 19.94 -6.17 5.73
N ARG A 125 21.21 -6.40 5.37
CA ARG A 125 21.63 -7.41 4.40
C ARG A 125 21.44 -8.84 4.90
N ASP A 126 21.27 -9.06 6.21
CA ASP A 126 21.08 -10.41 6.77
C ASP A 126 19.75 -11.04 6.32
N ILE A 127 18.78 -10.25 5.86
CA ILE A 127 17.52 -10.74 5.30
C ILE A 127 17.78 -11.70 4.12
N PHE A 128 18.83 -11.42 3.34
CA PHE A 128 19.22 -12.23 2.18
C PHE A 128 20.39 -13.17 2.45
N LYS A 129 20.80 -13.37 3.70
CA LYS A 129 22.00 -14.15 4.06
C LYS A 129 22.04 -15.56 3.47
N ASN A 130 20.88 -16.17 3.24
CA ASN A 130 20.73 -17.53 2.70
C ASN A 130 20.35 -17.54 1.20
N TYR A 131 20.30 -16.39 0.54
CA TYR A 131 19.91 -16.24 -0.85
C TYR A 131 21.10 -15.75 -1.68
N SER A 132 21.08 -16.04 -2.99
CA SER A 132 22.10 -15.49 -3.89
C SER A 132 21.90 -13.98 -4.07
N HIS A 133 22.97 -13.28 -4.42
CA HIS A 133 22.91 -11.84 -4.70
C HIS A 133 21.92 -11.53 -5.83
N ASP A 134 21.79 -12.40 -6.83
CA ASP A 134 20.83 -12.24 -7.93
C ASP A 134 19.37 -12.20 -7.43
N ILE A 135 19.04 -12.97 -6.38
CA ILE A 135 17.70 -12.98 -5.78
C ILE A 135 17.44 -11.68 -5.01
N GLU A 136 18.44 -11.20 -4.26
CA GLU A 136 18.38 -9.90 -3.57
C GLU A 136 18.10 -8.77 -4.58
N VAL A 137 18.90 -8.71 -5.65
CA VAL A 137 18.78 -7.75 -6.74
C VAL A 137 17.40 -7.82 -7.38
N ALA A 138 16.95 -9.01 -7.79
CA ALA A 138 15.65 -9.18 -8.44
C ALA A 138 14.47 -8.80 -7.54
N PHE A 139 14.57 -9.05 -6.23
CA PHE A 139 13.55 -8.66 -5.27
C PHE A 139 13.49 -7.15 -5.07
N GLN A 140 14.64 -6.49 -4.93
CA GLN A 140 14.73 -5.04 -4.84
C GLN A 140 14.18 -4.36 -6.09
N ASP A 141 14.50 -4.87 -7.28
CA ASP A 141 13.99 -4.33 -8.55
C ASP A 141 12.46 -4.42 -8.62
N ARG A 142 11.89 -5.58 -8.29
CA ARG A 142 10.42 -5.76 -8.26
C ARG A 142 9.71 -4.84 -7.26
N LEU A 143 10.30 -4.62 -6.08
CA LEU A 143 9.74 -3.68 -5.10
C LEU A 143 9.82 -2.23 -5.57
N ASN A 144 10.93 -1.85 -6.23
CA ASN A 144 11.08 -0.53 -6.83
C ASN A 144 10.08 -0.30 -7.97
N ASP A 145 9.85 -1.31 -8.82
CA ASP A 145 8.83 -1.26 -9.87
C ASP A 145 7.42 -1.10 -9.28
N PHE A 146 7.11 -1.86 -8.23
CA PHE A 146 5.85 -1.74 -7.53
C PHE A 146 5.66 -0.34 -6.94
N LEU A 147 6.68 0.19 -6.27
CA LEU A 147 6.68 1.54 -5.71
C LEU A 147 6.50 2.62 -6.78
N THR A 148 7.16 2.45 -7.92
CA THR A 148 7.04 3.30 -9.11
C THR A 148 5.61 3.34 -9.61
N ASN A 149 5.01 2.17 -9.78
CA ASN A 149 3.63 2.06 -10.25
C ASN A 149 2.65 2.69 -9.26
N LEU A 150 2.85 2.50 -7.95
CA LEU A 150 2.05 3.17 -6.92
C LEU A 150 2.17 4.69 -6.98
N LYS A 151 3.40 5.21 -7.11
CA LYS A 151 3.65 6.66 -7.25
C LYS A 151 2.94 7.23 -8.47
N ASN A 152 2.93 6.50 -9.60
CA ASN A 152 2.25 6.92 -10.81
C ASN A 152 0.72 6.91 -10.68
N VAL A 153 0.14 5.91 -10.02
CA VAL A 153 -1.30 5.90 -9.70
C VAL A 153 -1.66 7.09 -8.81
N LEU A 154 -0.86 7.35 -7.78
CA LEU A 154 -1.05 8.47 -6.87
C LEU A 154 -0.84 9.83 -7.54
N SER A 155 0.09 9.95 -8.49
CA SER A 155 0.32 11.21 -9.23
C SER A 155 -0.78 11.47 -10.25
N ALA A 156 -1.29 10.42 -10.91
CA ALA A 156 -2.40 10.51 -11.85
C ALA A 156 -3.67 11.02 -11.15
N GLN A 157 -4.00 10.48 -9.97
CA GLN A 157 -5.16 10.92 -9.18
C GLN A 157 -5.11 12.40 -8.78
N ASN A 158 -3.91 12.95 -8.54
CA ASN A 158 -3.76 14.29 -7.97
C ASN A 158 -3.41 15.40 -8.99
N LYS A 159 -2.77 15.05 -10.11
CA LYS A 159 -2.15 16.07 -11.00
C LYS A 159 -2.32 15.80 -12.49
N ASN A 160 -2.96 14.71 -12.90
CA ASN A 160 -3.05 14.27 -14.29
C ASN A 160 -1.67 14.26 -15.01
N ARG A 161 -0.60 13.97 -14.26
CA ARG A 161 0.79 13.96 -14.75
C ARG A 161 1.41 12.60 -14.44
N ILE A 162 2.13 12.05 -15.42
CA ILE A 162 3.01 10.90 -15.20
C ILE A 162 4.38 11.40 -14.75
N THR A 163 4.97 10.72 -13.78
CA THR A 163 6.35 10.92 -13.38
C THR A 163 7.18 9.77 -13.92
N LEU A 164 8.13 10.08 -14.79
CA LEU A 164 9.11 9.11 -15.26
C LEU A 164 10.19 8.98 -14.19
N VAL A 165 10.24 7.82 -13.55
CA VAL A 165 11.22 7.56 -12.48
C VAL A 165 12.42 6.82 -13.03
N MET A 166 13.59 7.11 -12.45
CA MET A 166 14.84 6.44 -12.78
C MET A 166 14.87 5.04 -12.16
N PRO A 167 15.55 4.07 -12.80
CA PRO A 167 15.66 2.73 -12.27
C PRO A 167 16.61 2.70 -11.07
N PHE A 168 16.49 1.66 -10.26
CA PHE A 168 17.38 1.42 -9.13
C PHE A 168 18.84 1.24 -9.59
N GLY A 169 19.77 1.88 -8.87
CA GLY A 169 21.19 1.87 -9.21
C GLY A 169 21.62 2.99 -10.17
N PHE A 170 20.70 3.84 -10.64
CA PHE A 170 21.05 5.00 -11.48
C PHE A 170 22.04 5.95 -10.81
N GLU A 171 22.05 6.03 -9.48
CA GLU A 171 23.02 6.79 -8.70
C GLU A 171 24.48 6.39 -8.98
N ASN A 172 24.72 5.19 -9.49
CA ASN A 172 26.06 4.69 -9.83
C ASN A 172 26.45 4.95 -11.29
N ILE A 173 25.62 5.67 -12.06
CA ILE A 173 25.87 5.87 -13.50
C ILE A 173 27.20 6.57 -13.76
N ASP A 174 27.59 7.54 -12.93
CA ASP A 174 28.87 8.25 -13.09
C ASP A 174 30.07 7.31 -12.92
N ILE A 175 29.96 6.35 -11.99
CA ILE A 175 30.99 5.32 -11.75
C ILE A 175 31.03 4.36 -12.94
N ALA A 176 29.87 3.91 -13.42
CA ALA A 176 29.77 3.02 -14.57
C ALA A 176 30.34 3.65 -15.84
N LEU A 177 30.02 4.92 -16.12
CA LEU A 177 30.55 5.67 -17.26
C LEU A 177 32.08 5.82 -17.18
N LYS A 178 32.61 6.17 -16.00
CA LYS A 178 34.06 6.27 -15.78
C LYS A 178 34.78 4.93 -15.99
N ASN A 179 34.17 3.82 -15.57
CA ASN A 179 34.74 2.48 -15.77
C ASN A 179 34.78 2.11 -17.26
N ILE A 180 33.76 2.46 -18.04
CA ILE A 180 33.73 2.27 -19.50
C ILE A 180 34.85 3.06 -20.18
N GLU A 181 35.01 4.34 -19.83
CA GLU A 181 36.04 5.22 -20.40
C GLU A 181 37.46 4.72 -20.09
N THR A 182 37.71 4.35 -18.83
CA THR A 182 39.04 3.92 -18.39
C THR A 182 39.43 2.53 -18.87
N SER A 183 38.45 1.68 -19.18
CA SER A 183 38.68 0.31 -19.66
C SER A 183 38.60 0.16 -21.18
N ASP A 184 38.41 1.26 -21.93
CA ASP A 184 38.16 1.25 -23.37
C ASP A 184 36.98 0.32 -23.74
N GLY A 185 35.88 0.44 -22.97
CA GLY A 185 34.65 -0.31 -23.19
C GLY A 185 34.64 -1.77 -22.69
N LYS A 186 35.66 -2.21 -21.95
CA LYS A 186 35.75 -3.62 -21.47
C LYS A 186 35.03 -3.88 -20.15
N MET A 187 34.85 -2.86 -19.32
CA MET A 187 34.14 -2.97 -18.04
C MET A 187 32.79 -2.27 -18.16
N ILE A 188 31.77 -3.03 -18.53
CA ILE A 188 30.38 -2.58 -18.62
C ILE A 188 29.63 -3.19 -17.45
N ASP A 189 28.90 -2.35 -16.71
CA ASP A 189 27.90 -2.82 -15.76
C ASP A 189 26.67 -3.32 -16.54
N GLU A 190 26.66 -4.61 -16.86
CA GLU A 190 25.60 -5.23 -17.64
C GLU A 190 24.23 -5.15 -16.94
N VAL A 191 24.21 -5.17 -15.61
CA VAL A 191 22.98 -5.10 -14.80
C VAL A 191 22.38 -3.69 -14.90
N LEU A 192 23.20 -2.65 -14.70
CA LEU A 192 22.74 -1.27 -14.82
C LEU A 192 22.29 -0.95 -16.25
N LYS A 193 23.03 -1.43 -17.26
CA LYS A 193 22.64 -1.28 -18.67
C LYS A 193 21.26 -1.90 -18.93
N LEU A 194 21.05 -3.15 -18.53
CA LEU A 194 19.78 -3.85 -18.75
C LEU A 194 18.61 -3.11 -18.07
N ARG A 195 18.80 -2.67 -16.82
CA ARG A 195 17.79 -1.89 -16.10
C ARG A 195 17.43 -0.59 -16.81
N LEU A 196 18.41 0.10 -17.38
CA LEU A 196 18.16 1.32 -18.16
C LEU A 196 17.34 1.03 -19.42
N GLU A 197 17.68 -0.04 -20.15
CA GLU A 197 16.93 -0.48 -21.34
C GLU A 197 15.48 -0.83 -20.98
N GLU A 198 15.27 -1.60 -19.91
CA GLU A 198 13.95 -1.96 -19.40
C GLU A 198 13.17 -0.72 -18.94
N GLN A 199 13.82 0.22 -18.25
CA GLN A 199 13.16 1.43 -17.77
C GLN A 199 12.71 2.34 -18.92
N VAL A 200 13.52 2.49 -19.97
CA VAL A 200 13.12 3.22 -21.18
C VAL A 200 11.90 2.58 -21.83
N TYR A 201 11.84 1.24 -21.88
CA TYR A 201 10.68 0.52 -22.39
C TYR A 201 9.42 0.73 -21.53
N VAL A 202 9.57 0.78 -20.20
CA VAL A 202 8.48 1.11 -19.28
C VAL A 202 7.97 2.54 -19.51
N TRP A 203 8.86 3.52 -19.65
CA TRP A 203 8.47 4.91 -19.97
C TRP A 203 7.74 4.99 -21.30
N PHE A 204 8.22 4.29 -22.33
CA PHE A 204 7.54 4.21 -23.61
C PHE A 204 6.11 3.69 -23.47
N LYS A 205 5.88 2.62 -22.70
CA LYS A 205 4.53 2.11 -22.42
C LYS A 205 3.66 3.14 -21.70
N GLN A 206 4.19 3.76 -20.65
CA GLN A 206 3.47 4.77 -19.86
C GLN A 206 3.02 5.96 -20.71
N ILE A 207 3.93 6.49 -21.56
CA ILE A 207 3.62 7.58 -22.47
C ILE A 207 2.62 7.11 -23.53
N SER A 208 2.81 5.93 -24.12
CA SER A 208 1.88 5.40 -25.14
C SER A 208 0.46 5.23 -24.59
N THR A 209 0.32 4.74 -23.36
CA THR A 209 -0.98 4.64 -22.69
C THR A 209 -1.59 6.02 -22.44
N LEU A 210 -0.81 7.03 -22.04
CA LEU A 210 -1.33 8.39 -21.95
C LEU A 210 -1.81 8.94 -23.27
N VAL A 211 -1.03 8.77 -24.34
CA VAL A 211 -1.40 9.25 -25.69
C VAL A 211 -2.73 8.62 -26.14
N GLN A 212 -2.96 7.35 -25.82
CA GLN A 212 -4.20 6.66 -26.14
C GLN A 212 -5.41 7.19 -25.34
N ILE A 213 -5.20 7.49 -24.05
CA ILE A 213 -6.29 7.94 -23.15
C ILE A 213 -6.59 9.44 -23.35
N MET A 214 -5.56 10.23 -23.65
CA MET A 214 -5.62 11.69 -23.78
C MET A 214 -4.84 12.15 -25.02
N PRO A 215 -5.35 11.89 -26.24
CA PRO A 215 -4.68 12.29 -27.47
C PRO A 215 -4.49 13.82 -27.57
N ASP A 216 -5.41 14.59 -26.99
CA ASP A 216 -5.45 16.06 -27.10
C ASP A 216 -4.72 16.80 -25.97
N SER A 217 -4.33 16.12 -24.88
CA SER A 217 -3.70 16.76 -23.70
C SER A 217 -2.16 16.79 -23.76
N ILE A 218 -1.56 16.15 -24.77
CA ILE A 218 -0.10 16.10 -24.95
C ILE A 218 0.40 17.29 -25.77
N LEU A 219 -0.52 18.02 -26.39
CA LEU A 219 -0.27 19.31 -27.01
C LEU A 219 -0.67 20.42 -26.03
N GLU A 220 0.09 20.61 -24.96
CA GLU A 220 0.19 21.99 -24.45
C GLU A 220 0.82 22.80 -25.59
N LEU A 221 -0.03 23.49 -26.36
CA LEU A 221 0.40 24.54 -27.27
C LEU A 221 1.30 25.48 -26.46
N ASP A 222 2.53 25.63 -26.94
CA ASP A 222 3.52 26.55 -26.40
C ASP A 222 2.84 27.85 -25.94
N PRO A 223 2.94 28.26 -24.67
CA PRO A 223 2.37 29.52 -24.20
C PRO A 223 2.96 30.75 -24.92
N ASN A 224 4.05 30.58 -25.68
CA ASN A 224 4.63 31.61 -26.55
C ASN A 224 4.12 31.55 -28.01
N ALA A 225 3.21 30.65 -28.38
CA ALA A 225 2.57 30.62 -29.69
C ALA A 225 1.47 31.70 -29.82
N THR A 226 1.78 32.93 -29.39
CA THR A 226 1.05 34.12 -29.81
C THR A 226 2.04 34.94 -30.61
N HIS A 227 1.92 34.94 -31.94
CA HIS A 227 2.25 36.03 -32.88
C HIS A 227 2.49 35.46 -34.29
N ALA A 228 1.41 35.02 -34.93
CA ALA A 228 1.36 34.96 -36.40
C ALA A 228 -0.08 35.18 -36.89
N ASN A 229 -0.68 36.28 -36.44
CA ASN A 229 -1.83 36.88 -37.14
C ASN A 229 -1.37 38.22 -37.71
N CYS A 230 -0.67 38.18 -38.85
CA CYS A 230 -0.66 39.32 -39.76
C CYS A 230 -1.88 39.20 -40.65
N LYS A 231 -2.83 40.11 -40.45
CA LYS A 231 -4.01 40.32 -41.28
C LYS A 231 -3.60 40.72 -42.71
N CYS A 232 -4.56 40.47 -43.61
CA CYS A 232 -4.63 40.88 -45.02
C CYS A 232 -3.95 42.21 -45.37
#